data_AF-A0A957WB06-F1
#
_entry.id   AF-A0A957WB06-F1
#
_cell.length_a   1.000
_cell.length_b   1.000
_cell.length_c   1.000
_cell.angle_alpha   90.00
_cell.angle_beta   90.00
_cell.angle_gamma   90.00
#
_symmetry.space_group_name_H-M   'P 1'
#
loop_
_entity.id
_entity.type
_entity.pdbx_description
1 polymer ?
#
loop_
_entity_poly.entity_id
_entity_poly.type
_entity_poly.pdbx_seq_one_letter_code
_entity_poly.pdbx_strand_id
1 'polypeptide(L)'
;DNFWVRRASLLAHLRHKEQTNTQLLADTILALCHESEFFIRKAIGWVLRDYSYTDPAWVSNFVAQYDDRLSGLSKREALKQINRNKE
;
A
#
# COMPACT_ATOMS: atom_id res chain seq x y z
N ASP A 1 15.28 6.03 -15.88
CA ASP A 1 14.11 5.16 -15.66
C ASP A 1 12.82 5.92 -15.46
N ASN A 2 11.71 5.33 -15.90
CA ASN A 2 10.38 5.94 -15.88
C ASN A 2 9.57 5.44 -14.66
N PHE A 3 9.30 6.33 -13.71
CA PHE A 3 8.52 5.99 -12.50
C PHE A 3 7.09 5.54 -12.80
N TRP A 4 6.53 5.87 -13.98
CA TRP A 4 5.20 5.43 -14.38
C TRP A 4 5.10 3.90 -14.52
N VAL A 5 6.19 3.22 -14.91
CA VAL A 5 6.22 1.75 -15.00
C VAL A 5 6.17 1.12 -13.61
N ARG A 6 6.96 1.64 -12.67
CA ARG A 6 6.94 1.19 -11.26
C ARG A 6 5.63 1.54 -10.56
N ARG A 7 5.01 2.67 -10.91
CA ARG A 7 3.66 2.98 -10.47
C ARG A 7 2.66 1.96 -11.00
N ALA A 8 2.75 1.59 -12.28
CA ALA A 8 1.86 0.60 -12.87
C ALA A 8 1.97 -0.76 -12.16
N SER A 9 3.18 -1.20 -11.78
CA SER A 9 3.35 -2.45 -11.03
C SER A 9 2.67 -2.42 -9.65
N LEU A 10 2.65 -1.27 -8.97
CA LEU A 10 1.85 -1.11 -7.75
C LEU A 10 0.35 -1.21 -8.05
N LEU A 11 -0.14 -0.43 -9.03
CA LEU A 11 -1.56 -0.36 -9.34
C LEU A 11 -2.14 -1.67 -9.90
N ALA A 12 -1.30 -2.57 -10.41
CA ALA A 12 -1.70 -3.89 -10.87
C ALA A 12 -2.34 -4.76 -9.77
N HIS A 13 -2.11 -4.41 -8.49
CA HIS A 13 -2.68 -5.10 -7.32
C HIS A 13 -4.09 -4.64 -6.93
N LEU A 14 -4.62 -3.58 -7.56
CA LEU A 14 -5.94 -3.06 -7.21
C LEU A 14 -7.06 -4.04 -7.59
N ARG A 15 -8.12 -4.06 -6.76
CA ARG A 15 -9.42 -4.69 -7.01
C ARG A 15 -9.43 -6.22 -7.13
N HIS A 16 -8.34 -6.91 -6.75
CA HIS A 16 -8.32 -8.37 -6.68
C HIS A 16 -9.02 -8.93 -5.43
N LYS A 17 -9.29 -8.10 -4.42
CA LYS A 17 -10.01 -8.47 -3.18
C LYS A 17 -9.46 -9.77 -2.57
N GLU A 18 -10.28 -10.80 -2.38
CA GLU A 18 -9.89 -12.09 -1.80
C GLU A 18 -8.84 -12.83 -2.62
N GLN A 19 -8.68 -12.49 -3.91
CA GLN A 19 -7.68 -13.06 -4.81
C GLN A 19 -6.34 -12.32 -4.77
N THR A 20 -6.21 -11.28 -3.94
CA THR A 20 -4.97 -10.51 -3.81
C THR A 20 -3.85 -11.42 -3.31
N ASN A 21 -2.79 -11.54 -4.10
CA ASN A 21 -1.55 -12.19 -3.66
C ASN A 21 -0.80 -11.25 -2.73
N THR A 22 -1.02 -11.41 -1.42
CA THR A 22 -0.44 -10.55 -0.37
C THR A 22 1.08 -10.60 -0.32
N GLN A 23 1.69 -11.74 -0.66
CA GLN A 23 3.14 -11.85 -0.75
C GLN A 23 3.67 -10.97 -1.88
N LEU A 24 3.10 -11.07 -3.08
CA LEU A 24 3.53 -10.25 -4.21
C LEU A 24 3.26 -8.75 -3.98
N LEU A 25 2.15 -8.41 -3.33
CA LEU A 25 1.84 -7.04 -2.93
C LEU A 25 2.91 -6.50 -1.98
N ALA A 26 3.24 -7.25 -0.93
CA ALA A 26 4.29 -6.90 0.03
C ALA A 26 5.64 -6.70 -0.67
N ASP A 27 6.06 -7.65 -1.50
CA ASP A 27 7.33 -7.58 -2.22
C ASP A 27 7.41 -6.36 -3.14
N THR A 28 6.32 -6.07 -3.86
CA THR A 28 6.23 -4.89 -4.74
C THR A 28 6.35 -3.59 -3.95
N ILE A 29 5.67 -3.48 -2.79
CA ILE A 29 5.75 -2.29 -1.93
C ILE A 29 7.15 -2.14 -1.35
N LEU A 30 7.75 -3.21 -0.81
CA LEU A 30 9.05 -3.16 -0.16
C LEU A 30 10.18 -2.84 -1.14
N ALA A 31 10.04 -3.24 -2.41
CA ALA A 31 10.94 -2.85 -3.48
C ALA A 31 10.89 -1.35 -3.80
N LEU A 32 9.77 -0.68 -3.55
CA LEU A 32 9.53 0.71 -3.97
C LEU A 32 9.37 1.71 -2.80
N CYS A 33 9.33 1.23 -1.55
CA CYS A 33 9.02 2.06 -0.38
C CYS A 33 10.08 3.14 -0.09
N HIS A 34 11.31 2.94 -0.55
CA HIS A 34 12.42 3.88 -0.40
C HIS A 34 12.31 5.09 -1.33
N GLU A 35 11.46 5.03 -2.38
CA GLU A 35 11.36 6.11 -3.35
C GLU A 35 10.75 7.39 -2.75
N SER A 36 11.29 8.54 -3.17
CA SER A 36 10.79 9.86 -2.79
C SER A 36 9.69 10.40 -3.69
N GLU A 37 9.47 9.77 -4.86
CA GLU A 37 8.49 10.20 -5.85
C GLU A 37 7.07 10.18 -5.26
N PHE A 38 6.37 11.32 -5.36
CA PHE A 38 5.05 11.52 -4.77
C PHE A 38 4.05 10.48 -5.29
N PHE A 39 4.09 10.22 -6.59
CA PHE A 39 3.14 9.31 -7.23
C PHE A 39 3.37 7.83 -6.85
N ILE A 40 4.60 7.43 -6.53
CA ILE A 40 4.90 6.10 -5.99
C ILE A 40 4.37 5.98 -4.57
N ARG A 41 4.67 6.96 -3.70
CA ARG A 41 4.19 6.98 -2.31
C ARG A 41 2.66 6.97 -2.22
N LYS A 42 1.97 7.72 -3.10
CA LYS A 42 0.51 7.71 -3.22
C LYS A 42 -0.01 6.36 -3.72
N ALA A 43 0.65 5.73 -4.69
CA ALA A 43 0.24 4.43 -5.20
C ALA A 43 0.34 3.34 -4.11
N ILE A 44 1.43 3.31 -3.34
CA ILE A 44 1.58 2.41 -2.17
C ILE A 44 0.41 2.58 -1.19
N GLY A 45 0.14 3.83 -0.81
CA GLY A 45 -0.98 4.12 0.09
C GLY A 45 -2.33 3.70 -0.47
N TRP A 46 -2.55 3.88 -1.77
CA TRP A 46 -3.79 3.51 -2.44
C TRP A 46 -3.98 2.00 -2.49
N VAL A 47 -2.97 1.22 -2.89
CA VAL A 47 -3.12 -0.25 -3.00
C VAL A 47 -3.36 -0.89 -1.64
N LEU A 48 -2.69 -0.40 -0.58
CA LEU A 48 -2.94 -0.83 0.79
C LEU A 48 -4.35 -0.44 1.25
N ARG A 49 -4.80 0.78 0.92
CA ARG A 49 -6.15 1.23 1.27
C ARG A 49 -7.23 0.43 0.55
N ASP A 50 -7.04 0.14 -0.73
CA ASP A 50 -7.95 -0.68 -1.53
C ASP A 50 -8.07 -2.09 -0.91
N TYR A 51 -6.93 -2.69 -0.54
CA TYR A 51 -6.94 -4.00 0.09
C TYR A 51 -7.51 -4.00 1.52
N SER A 52 -7.48 -2.86 2.23
CA SER A 52 -8.07 -2.74 3.57
C SER A 52 -9.59 -2.94 3.61
N TYR A 53 -10.27 -2.81 2.46
CA TYR A 53 -11.70 -3.15 2.35
C TYR A 53 -11.95 -4.66 2.40
N THR A 54 -10.93 -5.48 2.09
CA THR A 54 -10.99 -6.95 2.15
C THR A 54 -10.36 -7.47 3.42
N ASP A 55 -9.12 -7.07 3.73
CA ASP A 55 -8.40 -7.51 4.93
C ASP A 55 -7.78 -6.31 5.67
N PRO A 56 -8.56 -5.63 6.54
CA PRO A 56 -8.06 -4.50 7.30
C PRO A 56 -6.98 -4.90 8.31
N ALA A 57 -7.03 -6.13 8.84
CA ALA A 57 -6.06 -6.60 9.83
C ALA A 57 -4.68 -6.83 9.20
N TRP A 58 -4.64 -7.44 8.02
CA TRP A 58 -3.41 -7.58 7.25
C TRP A 58 -2.79 -6.23 6.93
N VAL A 59 -3.59 -5.26 6.47
CA VAL A 59 -3.08 -3.91 6.16
C VAL A 59 -2.54 -3.21 7.40
N SER A 60 -3.25 -3.27 8.54
CA SER A 60 -2.75 -2.65 9.78
C SER A 60 -1.46 -3.30 10.26
N ASN A 61 -1.35 -4.62 10.19
CA ASN A 61 -0.15 -5.36 10.60
C ASN A 61 1.03 -5.06 9.67
N PHE A 62 0.80 -5.03 8.36
CA PHE A 62 1.83 -4.68 7.37
C PHE A 62 2.38 -3.27 7.61
N VAL A 63 1.49 -2.29 7.81
CA VAL A 63 1.92 -0.90 8.08
C VAL A 63 2.70 -0.79 9.39
N ALA A 64 2.28 -1.51 10.44
CA ALA A 64 2.99 -1.52 11.72
C ALA A 64 4.36 -2.20 11.63
N GLN A 65 4.44 -3.32 10.89
CA GLN A 65 5.68 -4.08 10.71
C GLN A 65 6.75 -3.30 9.95
N TYR A 66 6.35 -2.45 9.00
CA TYR A 66 7.25 -1.68 8.14
C TYR A 66 7.11 -0.15 8.34
N ASP A 67 6.77 0.27 9.56
CA ASP A 67 6.47 1.66 9.88
C ASP A 67 7.63 2.62 9.57
N ASP A 68 8.85 2.16 9.82
CA ASP A 68 10.12 2.87 9.60
C ASP A 68 10.49 3.00 8.12
N ARG A 69 10.01 2.07 7.29
CA ARG A 69 10.30 2.02 5.83
C ARG A 69 9.25 2.74 4.99
N LEU A 70 8.01 2.85 5.47
CA LEU A 70 6.93 3.49 4.73
C LEU A 70 6.92 5.01 4.94
N SER A 71 6.72 5.76 3.86
CA SER A 71 6.54 7.21 3.96
C SER A 71 5.30 7.56 4.78
N GLY A 72 5.34 8.68 5.51
CA GLY A 72 4.17 9.16 6.28
C GLY A 72 2.92 9.36 5.41
N LEU A 73 3.09 9.73 4.14
CA LEU A 73 1.99 9.82 3.17
C LEU A 73 1.37 8.44 2.90
N SER A 74 2.20 7.43 2.61
CA SER A 74 1.74 6.06 2.35
C SER A 74 0.98 5.49 3.54
N LYS A 75 1.52 5.66 4.76
CA LYS A 75 0.88 5.21 6.02
C LYS A 75 -0.48 5.86 6.23
N ARG A 76 -0.56 7.19 6.10
CA ARG A 76 -1.80 7.95 6.27
C ARG A 76 -2.87 7.53 5.27
N GLU A 77 -2.50 7.31 4.01
CA GLU A 77 -3.44 6.86 2.98
C GLU A 77 -3.91 5.41 3.23
N ALA A 78 -2.99 4.50 3.55
CA ALA A 78 -3.29 3.09 3.80
C ALA A 78 -4.30 2.90 4.95
N LEU A 79 -4.09 3.61 6.07
CA LEU A 79 -4.91 3.44 7.28
C LEU A 79 -6.20 4.28 7.28
N LYS A 80 -6.42 5.12 6.27
CA LYS A 80 -7.53 6.10 6.29
C LYS A 80 -8.91 5.46 6.47
N GLN A 81 -9.15 4.32 5.81
CA GLN A 81 -10.43 3.62 5.92
C GLN A 81 -10.59 2.90 7.27
N ILE A 82 -9.50 2.29 7.76
CA ILE A 82 -9.48 1.57 9.04
C ILE A 82 -9.77 2.53 10.19
N ASN A 83 -9.14 3.71 10.19
CA ASN A 83 -9.32 4.71 11.24
C ASN A 83 -10.74 5.30 11.24
N ARG A 84 -11.33 5.52 10.06
CA ARG A 84 -12.72 6.02 9.96
C ARG A 84 -13.75 5.06 10.57
N ASN A 85 -13.47 3.75 10.57
CA ASN A 85 -14.38 2.74 11.11
C ASN A 85 -14.23 2.53 12.63
N LYS A 86 -13.27 3.19 13.28
CA LYS A 86 -13.07 3.15 14.74
C LYS A 86 -13.77 4.28 15.49
N GLU A 87 -14.28 5.28 14.76
CA GLU A 87 -15.10 6.39 15.23
C GLU A 87 -16.60 6.02 15.12
#